data_AF-A0A2G7GAI2-F1
#
_entry.id   AF-A0A2G7GAI2-F1
#
_cell.length_a   1.000
_cell.length_b   1.000
_cell.length_c   1.000
_cell.angle_alpha   90.00
_cell.angle_beta   90.00
_cell.angle_gamma   90.00
#
_symmetry.space_group_name_H-M   'P 1'
#
loop_
_entity.id
_entity.type
_entity.pdbx_description
1 polymer ?
#
loop_
_entity_poly.entity_id
_entity_poly.type
_entity_poly.pdbx_seq_one_letter_code
_entity_poly.pdbx_strand_id
1 'polypeptide(L)'
;MGARTRRQQAALAAQSDSNESPAGNGTVEKSPRKTRTTSKKEVKENVYLFAPNLIDGYAARYFNQSTTFGAVLDMVTDRCTTACLLVFLSSAWPRWSIVFQSLIALDMASHYMHMYATLSMGGSGQSHKKIDSSRSWILYQYYNSKTVLFICCALNELFFIGLYLLSFSSPILSPSLLQPVPGSGADAAQPVSTDSFASPWSAGALEMARANKIDSTWPWIITGISAPVMALKQIINVVQLVKASNWLVEGDMANRRALRDGCFIMSSYNIVVFGGDHCGPEVTAEAIKVLRVVEKNRDVAFNLQDHLLGGASIDATGSPLTDEALNAAKNADAVLLGAIGGPKWGTGAVRPEQGILKLRKEMGTFGNLRPCNFAAPSLVESSPLRADVCRGVNFNIIRELTGGIYFGERKEDDGSGYAMDTEPYSRAEIERIIRLAAHLALQHDPPLPVWSLDKANVLATSRLWRKVVTEVMAKEFPQLKIEHQLIDSAAMIMVKNPRQLNGIVVTSNLFGDIISDEASVIPGSLGLLPSASLSGIPDGKSKVNGIYEPIHGSAPDIAGKGIVNPVAAILSVAMMMQYSFGLFAEARAIEQAVSNVIESGVRTGDIGGKATTAEVGDAVAAELEKLLK
;
A
#
# COMPACT_ATOMS: atom_id res chain seq x y z
N MET A 1 33.20 25.88 -37.92
CA MET A 1 32.08 26.81 -38.21
C MET A 1 30.81 26.13 -37.72
N GLY A 2 29.88 26.73 -36.98
CA GLY A 2 29.74 28.09 -36.49
C GLY A 2 28.45 28.13 -35.67
N ALA A 3 28.46 28.92 -34.59
CA ALA A 3 27.34 29.16 -33.70
C ALA A 3 26.12 29.75 -34.45
N ARG A 4 24.94 29.13 -34.33
CA ARG A 4 23.66 29.76 -34.74
C ARG A 4 22.42 29.01 -34.22
N THR A 5 22.15 29.08 -32.91
CA THR A 5 20.81 28.80 -32.35
C THR A 5 20.61 29.43 -30.95
N ARG A 6 20.90 30.74 -30.82
CA ARG A 6 20.46 31.58 -29.69
C ARG A 6 19.55 32.74 -30.11
N ARG A 7 18.92 32.67 -31.29
CA ARG A 7 18.06 33.74 -31.84
C ARG A 7 16.62 33.34 -32.19
N GLN A 8 16.13 32.22 -31.66
CA GLN A 8 14.74 31.78 -31.90
C GLN A 8 13.83 31.73 -30.65
N GLN A 9 14.32 32.14 -29.47
CA GLN A 9 13.50 32.19 -28.25
C GLN A 9 13.01 33.59 -27.84
N ALA A 10 13.28 34.63 -28.63
CA ALA A 10 12.85 36.02 -28.31
C ALA A 10 11.66 36.53 -29.13
N ALA A 11 11.01 35.67 -29.93
CA ALA A 11 9.95 36.10 -30.87
C ALA A 11 8.53 35.60 -30.52
N LEU A 12 8.32 34.99 -29.34
CA LEU A 12 7.01 34.43 -28.93
C LEU A 12 6.36 35.17 -27.74
N ALA A 13 6.93 36.27 -27.26
CA ALA A 13 6.42 37.01 -26.10
C ALA A 13 5.83 38.39 -26.44
N ALA A 14 5.60 38.70 -27.72
CA ALA A 14 5.10 40.00 -28.16
C ALA A 14 3.96 39.83 -29.18
N GLN A 15 2.83 39.23 -28.76
CA GLN A 15 1.59 39.23 -29.53
C GLN A 15 0.39 38.81 -28.65
N SER A 16 -0.01 39.69 -27.73
CA SER A 16 -1.39 39.75 -27.23
C SER A 16 -1.59 41.03 -26.42
N ASP A 17 -1.65 42.18 -27.10
CA ASP A 17 -2.25 43.40 -26.55
C ASP A 17 -2.60 44.34 -27.70
N SER A 18 -3.88 44.33 -28.12
CA SER A 18 -4.50 45.44 -28.84
C SER A 18 -6.02 45.24 -28.97
N ASN A 19 -6.79 46.11 -28.29
CA ASN A 19 -8.12 46.67 -28.65
C ASN A 19 -8.74 47.19 -27.33
N GLU A 20 -9.12 48.46 -27.09
CA GLU A 20 -9.62 49.55 -27.93
C GLU A 20 -9.39 50.95 -27.25
N SER A 21 -8.97 51.94 -28.07
CA SER A 21 -9.49 53.31 -28.32
C SER A 21 -10.25 54.21 -27.29
N PRO A 22 -10.31 55.55 -27.51
CA PRO A 22 -9.93 56.56 -26.49
C PRO A 22 -11.01 57.62 -26.14
N ALA A 23 -10.77 58.39 -25.06
CA ALA A 23 -10.89 59.87 -24.96
C ALA A 23 -11.28 60.36 -23.54
N GLY A 24 -10.69 61.48 -23.10
CA GLY A 24 -11.36 62.43 -22.20
C GLY A 24 -10.64 62.81 -20.90
N ASN A 25 -9.92 63.94 -20.94
CA ASN A 25 -9.66 64.97 -19.92
C ASN A 25 -9.69 64.65 -18.41
N GLY A 26 -8.61 65.05 -17.73
CA GLY A 26 -8.41 64.86 -16.30
C GLY A 26 -9.07 65.89 -15.38
N THR A 27 -8.99 65.60 -14.08
CA THR A 27 -8.89 66.56 -12.97
C THR A 27 -8.36 65.85 -11.74
N VAL A 28 -7.46 66.53 -11.03
CA VAL A 28 -6.85 66.14 -9.75
C VAL A 28 -7.80 66.51 -8.61
N GLU A 29 -8.04 65.59 -7.66
CA GLU A 29 -8.60 65.91 -6.34
C GLU A 29 -7.98 65.06 -5.22
N LYS A 30 -7.78 65.68 -4.05
CA LYS A 30 -6.97 65.21 -2.91
C LYS A 30 -7.83 64.59 -1.78
N SER A 31 -7.18 63.64 -1.06
CA SER A 31 -7.31 63.29 0.39
C SER A 31 -8.46 62.35 0.83
N PRO A 32 -8.44 61.67 2.02
CA PRO A 32 -7.43 61.68 3.09
C PRO A 32 -7.04 60.32 3.75
N ARG A 33 -5.94 60.39 4.52
CA ARG A 33 -5.45 59.49 5.58
C ARG A 33 -6.55 58.83 6.43
N LYS A 34 -6.46 57.51 6.67
CA LYS A 34 -7.18 56.81 7.74
C LYS A 34 -6.29 56.55 8.96
N THR A 35 -6.77 57.03 10.10
CA THR A 35 -6.30 56.84 11.47
C THR A 35 -6.63 55.43 11.98
N ARG A 36 -5.74 54.92 12.84
CA ARG A 36 -5.74 53.57 13.44
C ARG A 36 -6.57 53.55 14.72
N THR A 37 -7.62 52.72 14.78
CA THR A 37 -8.39 52.38 15.99
C THR A 37 -8.31 50.89 16.25
N THR A 38 -7.43 50.48 17.16
CA THR A 38 -7.28 49.10 17.66
C THR A 38 -7.38 49.11 19.17
N SER A 39 -8.42 48.49 19.76
CA SER A 39 -8.44 48.13 21.20
C SER A 39 -9.68 47.32 21.68
N LYS A 40 -10.77 47.16 20.90
CA LYS A 40 -11.96 46.39 21.35
C LYS A 40 -12.27 45.07 20.60
N LYS A 41 -11.53 44.71 19.55
CA LYS A 41 -11.81 43.50 18.74
C LYS A 41 -11.05 42.24 19.18
N GLU A 42 -9.83 42.36 19.69
CA GLU A 42 -8.95 41.19 19.96
C GLU A 42 -9.46 40.23 21.04
N VAL A 43 -10.24 40.70 22.02
CA VAL A 43 -10.76 39.81 23.08
C VAL A 43 -11.93 38.93 22.57
N LYS A 44 -12.66 39.38 21.54
CA LYS A 44 -13.74 38.58 20.95
C LYS A 44 -13.21 37.49 20.02
N GLU A 45 -12.10 37.72 19.30
CA GLU A 45 -11.57 36.76 18.33
C GLU A 45 -10.99 35.49 18.96
N ASN A 46 -10.40 35.56 20.17
CA ASN A 46 -9.81 34.38 20.83
C ASN A 46 -10.82 33.41 21.46
N VAL A 47 -12.06 33.84 21.70
CA VAL A 47 -13.12 32.94 22.23
C VAL A 47 -13.69 32.05 21.12
N TYR A 48 -13.65 32.51 19.85
CA TYR A 48 -14.14 31.73 18.70
C TYR A 48 -13.17 30.62 18.25
N LEU A 49 -11.90 30.65 18.65
CA LEU A 49 -10.94 29.58 18.35
C LEU A 49 -11.18 28.28 19.14
N PHE A 50 -11.99 28.32 20.21
CA PHE A 50 -12.30 27.15 21.05
C PHE A 50 -13.74 26.61 20.88
N ALA A 51 -14.50 27.17 19.94
CA ALA A 51 -15.79 26.63 19.50
C ALA A 51 -15.78 25.44 18.49
N PRO A 52 -14.65 24.82 18.03
CA PRO A 52 -14.71 23.76 17.03
C PRO A 52 -15.44 22.48 17.47
N ASN A 53 -15.25 22.00 18.70
CA ASN A 53 -15.66 20.64 19.05
C ASN A 53 -17.18 20.45 19.19
N LEU A 54 -17.91 21.51 19.58
CA LEU A 54 -19.38 21.47 19.68
C LEU A 54 -20.06 21.42 18.29
N ILE A 55 -19.41 22.02 17.30
CA ILE A 55 -19.90 22.14 15.91
C ILE A 55 -19.45 20.93 15.08
N ASP A 56 -18.23 20.44 15.29
CA ASP A 56 -17.66 19.30 14.55
C ASP A 56 -18.41 18.00 14.84
N GLY A 57 -18.69 17.71 16.12
CA GLY A 57 -19.49 16.55 16.50
C GLY A 57 -20.94 16.58 16.00
N TYR A 58 -21.52 17.76 15.76
CA TYR A 58 -22.85 17.92 15.15
C TYR A 58 -22.77 17.81 13.62
N ALA A 59 -21.75 18.39 13.00
CA ALA A 59 -21.49 18.31 11.56
C ALA A 59 -21.19 16.88 11.11
N ALA A 60 -20.32 16.15 11.81
CA ALA A 60 -20.01 14.75 11.51
C ALA A 60 -21.27 13.84 11.57
N ARG A 61 -22.21 14.14 12.47
CA ARG A 61 -23.51 13.46 12.58
C ARG A 61 -24.51 13.88 11.50
N TYR A 62 -24.49 15.14 11.08
CA TYR A 62 -25.30 15.66 9.98
C TYR A 62 -24.87 15.07 8.62
N PHE A 63 -23.56 14.82 8.43
CA PHE A 63 -23.00 14.24 7.20
C PHE A 63 -22.94 12.71 7.18
N ASN A 64 -23.52 12.03 8.17
CA ASN A 64 -23.62 10.56 8.23
C ASN A 64 -22.27 9.85 7.98
N GLN A 65 -21.17 10.40 8.52
CA GLN A 65 -19.82 9.86 8.33
C GLN A 65 -19.67 8.52 9.08
N SER A 66 -19.97 7.43 8.39
CA SER A 66 -19.95 6.04 8.86
C SER A 66 -18.63 5.31 8.57
N THR A 67 -17.61 6.04 8.09
CA THR A 67 -16.31 5.44 7.74
C THR A 67 -15.37 5.38 8.95
N THR A 68 -14.53 4.36 9.00
CA THR A 68 -13.48 4.20 10.01
C THR A 68 -12.53 5.40 10.05
N PHE A 69 -12.22 5.98 8.88
CA PHE A 69 -11.41 7.18 8.76
C PHE A 69 -12.05 8.40 9.43
N GLY A 70 -13.35 8.65 9.21
CA GLY A 70 -14.05 9.78 9.84
C GLY A 70 -14.04 9.69 11.35
N ALA A 71 -14.25 8.50 11.91
CA ALA A 71 -14.22 8.27 13.36
C ALA A 71 -12.82 8.46 13.99
N VAL A 72 -11.75 8.14 13.25
CA VAL A 72 -10.35 8.36 13.70
C VAL A 72 -9.98 9.83 13.57
N LEU A 73 -10.39 10.50 12.49
CA LEU A 73 -10.11 11.92 12.27
C LEU A 73 -10.77 12.78 13.36
N ASP A 74 -12.05 12.57 13.65
CA ASP A 74 -12.83 13.16 14.76
C ASP A 74 -12.13 13.00 16.11
N MET A 75 -11.64 11.79 16.40
CA MET A 75 -10.88 11.54 17.63
C MET A 75 -9.57 12.33 17.68
N VAL A 76 -8.80 12.37 16.59
CA VAL A 76 -7.49 13.05 16.56
C VAL A 76 -7.66 14.57 16.66
N THR A 77 -8.63 15.15 15.97
CA THR A 77 -8.88 16.60 16.00
C THR A 77 -9.30 17.07 17.39
N ASP A 78 -10.21 16.35 18.07
CA ASP A 78 -10.63 16.64 19.44
C ASP A 78 -9.45 16.67 20.44
N ARG A 79 -8.54 15.70 20.30
CA ARG A 79 -7.36 15.58 21.18
C ARG A 79 -6.33 16.66 20.91
N CYS A 80 -6.10 17.01 19.64
CA CYS A 80 -5.22 18.12 19.26
C CYS A 80 -5.72 19.47 19.81
N THR A 81 -7.02 19.75 19.71
CA THR A 81 -7.62 20.97 20.25
C THR A 81 -7.42 21.07 21.77
N THR A 82 -7.66 19.98 22.49
CA THR A 82 -7.47 19.93 23.96
C THR A 82 -5.99 20.08 24.35
N ALA A 83 -5.08 19.45 23.59
CA ALA A 83 -3.64 19.56 23.83
C ALA A 83 -3.13 20.99 23.62
N CYS A 84 -3.56 21.68 22.56
CA CYS A 84 -3.22 23.08 22.32
C CYS A 84 -3.64 24.00 23.49
N LEU A 85 -4.86 23.78 24.02
CA LEU A 85 -5.36 24.52 25.19
C LEU A 85 -4.51 24.24 26.44
N LEU A 86 -4.16 22.99 26.70
CA LEU A 86 -3.33 22.60 27.84
C LEU A 86 -1.89 23.11 27.74
N VAL A 87 -1.31 23.17 26.53
CA VAL A 87 0.01 23.78 26.30
C VAL A 87 -0.03 25.26 26.62
N PHE A 88 -1.08 25.97 26.19
CA PHE A 88 -1.27 27.36 26.57
C PHE A 88 -1.40 27.52 28.10
N LEU A 89 -2.24 26.71 28.75
CA LEU A 89 -2.42 26.75 30.21
C LEU A 89 -1.13 26.44 30.96
N SER A 90 -0.28 25.56 30.44
CA SER A 90 1.05 25.28 31.02
C SER A 90 1.97 26.50 31.00
N SER A 91 1.81 27.37 29.99
CA SER A 91 2.54 28.64 29.87
C SER A 91 1.92 29.74 30.74
N ALA A 92 0.59 29.78 30.84
CA ALA A 92 -0.15 30.77 31.63
C ALA A 92 -0.09 30.50 33.15
N TRP A 93 0.08 29.24 33.56
CA TRP A 93 0.18 28.81 34.96
C TRP A 93 1.44 27.96 35.18
N PRO A 94 2.66 28.54 35.16
CA PRO A 94 3.91 27.77 35.20
C PRO A 94 4.05 26.83 36.40
N ARG A 95 3.44 27.19 37.55
CA ARG A 95 3.42 26.37 38.77
C ARG A 95 2.71 25.03 38.60
N TRP A 96 1.80 24.92 37.64
CA TRP A 96 1.00 23.73 37.33
C TRP A 96 1.38 23.11 35.97
N SER A 97 2.45 23.58 35.34
CA SER A 97 2.90 23.13 34.01
C SER A 97 3.06 21.61 33.91
N ILE A 98 3.66 20.98 34.92
CA ILE A 98 3.82 19.52 35.01
C ILE A 98 2.46 18.80 35.02
N VAL A 99 1.46 19.36 35.69
CA VAL A 99 0.11 18.77 35.74
C VAL A 99 -0.53 18.82 34.36
N PHE A 100 -0.49 19.96 33.67
CA PHE A 100 -1.03 20.07 32.32
C PHE A 100 -0.30 19.18 31.30
N GLN A 101 1.03 19.08 31.39
CA GLN A 101 1.80 18.15 30.56
C GLN A 101 1.44 16.68 30.84
N SER A 102 1.24 16.33 32.11
CA SER A 102 0.82 14.98 32.51
C SER A 102 -0.59 14.65 32.02
N LEU A 103 -1.51 15.61 32.00
CA LEU A 103 -2.86 15.46 31.44
C LEU A 103 -2.83 15.24 29.93
N ILE A 104 -1.98 15.95 29.18
CA ILE A 104 -1.76 15.72 27.75
C ILE A 104 -1.24 14.28 27.52
N ALA A 105 -0.22 13.88 28.28
CA ALA A 105 0.38 12.55 28.16
C ALA A 105 -0.64 11.44 28.46
N LEU A 106 -1.43 11.59 29.52
CA LEU A 106 -2.47 10.63 29.92
C LEU A 106 -3.57 10.50 28.87
N ASP A 107 -4.06 11.61 28.33
CA ASP A 107 -5.14 11.59 27.34
C ASP A 107 -4.67 10.98 26.01
N MET A 108 -3.47 11.32 25.54
CA MET A 108 -2.90 10.73 24.33
C MET A 108 -2.57 9.25 24.51
N ALA A 109 -1.90 8.87 25.62
CA ALA A 109 -1.52 7.49 25.89
C ALA A 109 -2.75 6.57 26.05
N SER A 110 -3.78 7.02 26.78
CA SER A 110 -4.99 6.22 26.99
C SER A 110 -5.74 5.91 25.69
N HIS A 111 -5.85 6.87 24.77
CA HIS A 111 -6.55 6.67 23.49
C HIS A 111 -5.69 5.88 22.49
N TYR A 112 -4.38 6.15 22.44
CA TYR A 112 -3.45 5.39 21.62
C TYR A 112 -3.45 3.90 22.00
N MET A 113 -3.29 3.60 23.30
CA MET A 113 -3.28 2.22 23.79
C MET A 113 -4.60 1.51 23.56
N HIS A 114 -5.74 2.19 23.77
CA HIS A 114 -7.07 1.61 23.54
C HIS A 114 -7.32 1.31 22.04
N MET A 115 -6.93 2.21 21.15
CA MET A 115 -7.01 2.01 19.71
C MET A 115 -6.10 0.87 19.26
N TYR A 116 -4.84 0.87 19.70
CA TYR A 116 -3.86 -0.16 19.36
C TYR A 116 -4.30 -1.55 19.86
N ALA A 117 -4.82 -1.64 21.09
CA ALA A 117 -5.39 -2.86 21.63
C ALA A 117 -6.59 -3.34 20.81
N THR A 118 -7.49 -2.45 20.41
CA THR A 118 -8.65 -2.80 19.58
C THR A 118 -8.24 -3.31 18.19
N LEU A 119 -7.20 -2.74 17.59
CA LEU A 119 -6.69 -3.17 16.28
C LEU A 119 -5.87 -4.47 16.35
N SER A 120 -5.09 -4.64 17.41
CA SER A 120 -4.18 -5.81 17.55
C SER A 120 -4.91 -7.04 18.07
N MET A 121 -5.97 -6.85 18.87
CA MET A 121 -6.68 -7.92 19.56
C MET A 121 -8.14 -8.09 19.11
N GLY A 122 -8.70 -7.15 18.35
CA GLY A 122 -10.05 -7.24 17.79
C GLY A 122 -10.04 -7.79 16.36
N GLY A 123 -10.99 -8.67 16.03
CA GLY A 123 -11.19 -9.13 14.65
C GLY A 123 -11.60 -7.99 13.71
N SER A 124 -11.45 -8.22 12.40
CA SER A 124 -11.81 -7.26 11.34
C SER A 124 -13.29 -6.85 11.44
N GLY A 125 -13.56 -5.67 12.02
CA GLY A 125 -14.91 -5.13 12.21
C GLY A 125 -15.21 -4.51 13.59
N GLN A 126 -14.29 -4.59 14.56
CA GLN A 126 -14.46 -3.99 15.89
C GLN A 126 -14.05 -2.51 15.90
N SER A 127 -14.94 -1.61 16.35
CA SER A 127 -14.66 -0.17 16.52
C SER A 127 -14.20 0.11 17.96
N HIS A 128 -13.23 1.01 18.14
CA HIS A 128 -12.75 1.45 19.46
C HIS A 128 -13.85 2.08 20.33
N LYS A 129 -14.98 2.50 19.73
CA LYS A 129 -16.17 3.03 20.43
C LYS A 129 -17.16 1.92 20.87
N LYS A 130 -16.96 0.64 20.47
CA LYS A 130 -17.78 -0.51 20.89
C LYS A 130 -17.02 -1.33 21.93
N ILE A 131 -17.47 -1.29 23.19
CA ILE A 131 -16.86 -2.04 24.29
C ILE A 131 -17.82 -3.14 24.72
N ASP A 132 -17.32 -4.36 24.82
CA ASP A 132 -18.07 -5.51 25.34
C ASP A 132 -18.42 -5.32 26.83
N SER A 133 -19.64 -5.70 27.22
CA SER A 133 -20.20 -5.50 28.57
C SER A 133 -19.44 -6.27 29.65
N SER A 134 -18.62 -7.25 29.25
CA SER A 134 -17.84 -8.13 30.13
C SER A 134 -16.57 -7.49 30.72
N ARG A 135 -16.08 -6.34 30.22
CA ARG A 135 -14.69 -5.91 30.46
C ARG A 135 -14.49 -4.76 31.46
N SER A 136 -15.39 -3.78 31.47
CA SER A 136 -15.34 -2.66 32.43
C SER A 136 -16.66 -1.89 32.42
N TRP A 137 -17.39 -1.94 33.54
CA TRP A 137 -18.68 -1.27 33.68
C TRP A 137 -18.59 0.24 33.44
N ILE A 138 -17.52 0.90 33.91
CA ILE A 138 -17.34 2.35 33.77
C ILE A 138 -17.05 2.79 32.33
N LEU A 139 -16.25 2.00 31.59
CA LEU A 139 -15.98 2.26 30.16
C LEU A 139 -17.21 1.94 29.30
N TYR A 140 -17.95 0.90 29.65
CA TYR A 140 -19.21 0.56 29.00
C TYR A 140 -20.24 1.68 29.14
N GLN A 141 -20.46 2.21 30.34
CA GLN A 141 -21.38 3.34 30.54
C GLN A 141 -20.91 4.61 29.81
N TYR A 142 -19.60 4.86 29.75
CA TYR A 142 -19.02 6.02 29.09
C TYR A 142 -19.16 5.97 27.56
N TYR A 143 -18.87 4.84 26.91
CA TYR A 143 -18.89 4.72 25.44
C TYR A 143 -20.24 4.29 24.86
N ASN A 144 -21.08 3.57 25.62
CA ASN A 144 -22.36 3.07 25.13
C ASN A 144 -23.50 4.10 25.27
N SER A 145 -23.38 5.05 26.19
CA SER A 145 -24.36 6.13 26.36
C SER A 145 -23.89 7.41 25.68
N LYS A 146 -24.53 7.77 24.55
CA LYS A 146 -24.25 9.01 23.81
C LYS A 146 -24.36 10.27 24.68
N THR A 147 -25.31 10.26 25.62
CA THR A 147 -25.54 11.36 26.56
C THR A 147 -24.40 11.49 27.56
N VAL A 148 -23.91 10.37 28.10
CA VAL A 148 -22.79 10.38 29.07
C VAL A 148 -21.50 10.82 28.40
N LEU A 149 -21.21 10.31 27.20
CA LEU A 149 -20.03 10.68 26.43
C LEU A 149 -20.02 12.18 26.13
N PHE A 150 -21.13 12.72 25.64
CA PHE A 150 -21.25 14.14 25.29
C PHE A 150 -21.08 15.05 26.52
N ILE A 151 -21.77 14.75 27.63
CA ILE A 151 -21.69 15.55 28.86
C ILE A 151 -20.27 15.56 29.42
N CYS A 152 -19.61 14.39 29.44
CA CYS A 152 -18.25 14.28 29.97
C CYS A 152 -17.24 15.04 29.11
N CYS A 153 -17.34 14.98 27.77
CA CYS A 153 -16.45 15.73 26.88
C CYS A 153 -16.69 17.24 26.99
N ALA A 154 -17.96 17.68 26.90
CA ALA A 154 -18.32 19.08 26.95
C ALA A 154 -17.91 19.75 28.27
N LEU A 155 -18.15 19.10 29.42
CA LEU A 155 -17.77 19.65 30.71
C LEU A 155 -16.26 19.58 30.97
N ASN A 156 -15.55 18.58 30.44
CA ASN A 156 -14.09 18.54 30.50
C ASN A 156 -13.44 19.70 29.74
N GLU A 157 -13.94 20.03 28.55
CA GLU A 157 -13.47 21.20 27.79
C GLU A 157 -13.84 22.50 28.49
N LEU A 158 -15.07 22.59 29.01
CA LEU A 158 -15.55 23.76 29.73
C LEU A 158 -14.70 24.08 30.97
N PHE A 159 -14.14 23.06 31.64
CA PHE A 159 -13.20 23.24 32.75
C PHE A 159 -11.91 23.94 32.29
N PHE A 160 -11.28 23.47 31.21
CA PHE A 160 -10.05 24.08 30.71
C PHE A 160 -10.28 25.46 30.09
N ILE A 161 -11.45 25.70 29.49
CA ILE A 161 -11.88 27.03 29.07
C ILE A 161 -12.08 27.94 30.29
N GLY A 162 -12.65 27.44 31.39
CA GLY A 162 -12.76 28.16 32.65
C GLY A 162 -11.39 28.59 33.20
N LEU A 163 -10.42 27.67 33.24
CA LEU A 163 -9.03 27.97 33.63
C LEU A 163 -8.33 28.95 32.68
N TYR A 164 -8.63 28.87 31.38
CA TYR A 164 -8.13 29.81 30.39
C TYR A 164 -8.67 31.21 30.67
N LEU A 165 -9.98 31.35 30.88
CA LEU A 165 -10.59 32.64 31.22
C LEU A 165 -10.09 33.19 32.56
N LEU A 166 -9.85 32.32 33.55
CA LEU A 166 -9.27 32.71 34.84
C LEU A 166 -7.86 33.28 34.70
N SER A 167 -7.08 32.83 33.71
CA SER A 167 -5.74 33.39 33.43
C SER A 167 -5.76 34.87 33.01
N PHE A 168 -6.95 35.40 32.69
CA PHE A 168 -7.17 36.81 32.33
C PHE A 168 -7.95 37.59 33.41
N SER A 169 -8.23 36.99 34.57
CA SER A 169 -9.02 37.59 35.67
C SER A 169 -8.15 37.94 36.89
N SER A 170 -8.38 39.10 37.51
CA SER A 170 -7.58 39.56 38.66
C SER A 170 -7.97 38.84 39.96
N PRO A 171 -7.02 38.50 40.85
CA PRO A 171 -7.35 38.17 42.23
C PRO A 171 -7.83 39.43 42.98
N ILE A 172 -8.82 39.26 43.85
CA ILE A 172 -9.21 40.27 44.85
C ILE A 172 -8.05 40.39 45.85
N LEU A 173 -7.33 41.52 45.79
CA LEU A 173 -6.48 42.16 46.82
C LEU A 173 -5.65 41.25 47.77
N SER A 174 -4.32 41.25 47.61
CA SER A 174 -3.38 40.99 48.74
C SER A 174 -2.80 42.32 49.26
N PRO A 175 -3.12 42.75 50.50
CA PRO A 175 -2.73 44.04 51.07
C PRO A 175 -1.27 44.06 51.57
N SER A 176 -0.34 43.54 50.77
CA SER A 176 1.09 43.42 51.11
C SER A 176 1.98 44.41 50.34
N LEU A 177 1.44 45.08 49.32
CA LEU A 177 2.19 45.96 48.41
C LEU A 177 2.05 47.47 48.70
N LEU A 178 1.47 47.85 49.84
CA LEU A 178 1.18 49.26 50.18
C LEU A 178 1.84 49.77 51.47
N GLN A 179 3.02 49.28 51.86
CA GLN A 179 3.80 49.96 52.91
C GLN A 179 5.09 50.57 52.34
N PRO A 180 5.28 51.91 52.46
CA PRO A 180 6.57 52.53 52.18
C PRO A 180 7.49 52.37 53.39
N VAL A 181 8.70 51.85 53.16
CA VAL A 181 9.78 51.82 54.17
C VAL A 181 10.50 53.18 54.16
N PRO A 182 10.66 53.86 55.31
CA PRO A 182 11.36 55.14 55.37
C PRO A 182 12.88 54.96 55.55
N GLY A 183 13.66 55.69 54.75
CA GLY A 183 15.05 56.01 55.04
C GLY A 183 16.12 55.09 54.42
N SER A 184 16.71 55.55 53.32
CA SER A 184 18.16 55.53 53.06
C SER A 184 18.43 56.19 51.71
N GLY A 185 19.14 57.32 51.74
CA GLY A 185 19.65 57.97 50.54
C GLY A 185 21.01 57.38 50.16
N ALA A 186 21.20 57.13 48.86
CA ALA A 186 22.46 57.29 48.13
C ALA A 186 22.20 56.96 46.65
N ASP A 187 22.59 57.87 45.76
CA ASP A 187 22.64 57.66 44.31
C ASP A 187 23.58 56.50 43.97
N ALA A 188 23.11 55.58 43.13
CA ALA A 188 23.97 54.64 42.40
C ALA A 188 23.38 54.33 41.02
N ALA A 189 24.07 54.84 40.00
CA ALA A 189 24.20 54.32 38.65
C ALA A 189 22.94 53.81 37.90
N GLN A 190 22.55 54.55 36.88
CA GLN A 190 21.84 54.04 35.70
C GLN A 190 22.57 52.82 35.12
N PRO A 191 21.92 51.66 34.92
CA PRO A 191 22.41 50.69 33.97
C PRO A 191 21.99 51.11 32.56
N VAL A 192 23.00 51.20 31.72
CA VAL A 192 22.93 51.42 30.27
C VAL A 192 21.95 50.43 29.63
N SER A 193 21.10 50.97 28.78
CA SER A 193 20.21 50.23 27.90
C SER A 193 21.00 49.39 26.90
N THR A 194 20.99 48.08 27.08
CA THR A 194 21.23 47.12 25.99
C THR A 194 20.32 45.92 26.21
N ASP A 195 19.13 45.97 25.63
CA ASP A 195 18.52 44.80 25.01
C ASP A 195 17.63 45.26 23.86
N SER A 196 18.20 45.11 22.66
CA SER A 196 17.50 45.20 21.39
C SER A 196 16.52 44.03 21.32
N PHE A 197 15.23 44.34 21.12
CA PHE A 197 14.10 43.39 21.01
C PHE A 197 13.50 42.81 22.30
N ALA A 198 13.07 43.67 23.23
CA ALA A 198 11.84 43.34 23.97
C ALA A 198 10.65 43.47 22.99
N SER A 199 10.34 42.39 22.28
CA SER A 199 9.16 42.27 21.43
C SER A 199 7.90 42.69 22.21
N PRO A 200 6.95 43.43 21.61
CA PRO A 200 5.61 43.66 22.18
C PRO A 200 4.85 42.37 22.49
N TRP A 201 5.36 41.24 21.98
CA TRP A 201 4.84 39.89 22.12
C TRP A 201 5.66 39.01 23.08
N SER A 202 6.55 39.59 23.89
CA SER A 202 7.23 38.82 24.93
C SER A 202 6.21 38.34 25.97
N ALA A 203 6.41 37.15 26.53
CA ALA A 203 5.50 36.59 27.54
C ALA A 203 5.32 37.56 28.73
N GLY A 204 6.37 38.29 29.12
CA GLY A 204 6.31 39.32 30.17
C GLY A 204 5.57 40.61 29.77
N ALA A 205 5.64 41.03 28.51
CA ALA A 205 4.88 42.19 27.99
C ALA A 205 3.38 41.88 27.83
N LEU A 206 3.05 40.62 27.46
CA LEU A 206 1.68 40.10 27.44
C LEU A 206 1.09 39.98 28.86
N GLU A 207 1.87 39.57 29.86
CA GLU A 207 1.47 39.55 31.27
C GLU A 207 1.10 40.95 31.80
N MET A 208 1.90 41.99 31.48
CA MET A 208 1.59 43.36 31.89
C MET A 208 0.39 43.97 31.13
N ALA A 209 0.10 43.52 29.91
CA ALA A 209 -1.08 43.94 29.14
C ALA A 209 -2.37 43.18 29.52
N ARG A 210 -2.26 42.06 30.27
CA ARG A 210 -3.36 41.17 30.67
C ARG A 210 -4.11 41.60 31.93
N ALA A 211 -3.55 42.49 32.74
CA ALA A 211 -4.23 42.94 33.95
C ALA A 211 -5.53 43.71 33.60
N ASN A 212 -6.66 43.18 34.09
CA ASN A 212 -7.95 43.88 34.30
C ASN A 212 -8.92 44.04 33.11
N LYS A 213 -9.48 42.96 32.56
CA LYS A 213 -10.66 43.09 31.66
C LYS A 213 -11.82 42.11 31.85
N ILE A 214 -11.75 41.11 32.73
CA ILE A 214 -12.83 40.12 32.92
C ILE A 214 -13.11 39.91 34.41
N ASP A 215 -14.39 39.98 34.80
CA ASP A 215 -14.89 39.60 36.12
C ASP A 215 -14.64 38.09 36.36
N SER A 216 -13.92 37.77 37.43
CA SER A 216 -13.55 36.39 37.79
C SER A 216 -14.74 35.52 38.22
N THR A 217 -15.89 36.12 38.53
CA THR A 217 -17.07 35.42 39.09
C THR A 217 -17.55 34.28 38.20
N TRP A 218 -17.80 34.55 36.91
CA TRP A 218 -18.29 33.53 35.97
C TRP A 218 -17.24 32.46 35.64
N PRO A 219 -15.96 32.78 35.37
CA PRO A 219 -14.91 31.77 35.20
C PRO A 219 -14.75 30.83 36.40
N TRP A 220 -14.87 31.34 37.64
CA TRP A 220 -14.85 30.49 38.84
C TRP A 220 -16.07 29.56 38.94
N ILE A 221 -17.28 30.05 38.63
CA ILE A 221 -18.50 29.23 38.60
C ILE A 221 -18.37 28.11 37.55
N ILE A 222 -17.93 28.46 36.34
CA ILE A 222 -17.75 27.52 35.24
C ILE A 222 -16.74 26.44 35.61
N THR A 223 -15.58 26.84 36.14
CA THR A 223 -14.53 25.92 36.59
C THR A 223 -15.01 25.03 37.73
N GLY A 224 -15.74 25.59 38.71
CA GLY A 224 -16.27 24.85 39.86
C GLY A 224 -17.30 23.78 39.48
N ILE A 225 -18.25 24.12 38.59
CA ILE A 225 -19.29 23.16 38.14
C ILE A 225 -18.68 22.03 37.30
N SER A 226 -17.67 22.33 36.49
CA SER A 226 -17.06 21.37 35.58
C SER A 226 -15.95 20.51 36.21
N ALA A 227 -15.36 20.95 37.32
CA ALA A 227 -14.24 20.25 37.99
C ALA A 227 -14.52 18.78 38.34
N PRO A 228 -15.70 18.39 38.90
CA PRO A 228 -15.97 16.98 39.21
C PRO A 228 -16.00 16.10 37.96
N VAL A 229 -16.49 16.63 36.84
CA VAL A 229 -16.60 15.88 35.58
C VAL A 229 -15.25 15.79 34.88
N MET A 230 -14.42 16.84 34.94
CA MET A 230 -13.03 16.77 34.50
C MET A 230 -12.26 15.69 35.29
N ALA A 231 -12.39 15.67 36.62
CA ALA A 231 -11.76 14.65 37.46
C ALA A 231 -12.22 13.23 37.10
N LEU A 232 -13.53 13.03 36.90
CA LEU A 232 -14.09 11.76 36.44
C LEU A 232 -13.51 11.36 35.06
N LYS A 233 -13.37 12.31 34.14
CA LYS A 233 -12.80 12.05 32.80
C LYS A 233 -11.34 11.60 32.89
N GLN A 234 -10.54 12.17 33.79
CA GLN A 234 -9.16 11.71 34.00
C GLN A 234 -9.10 10.31 34.59
N ILE A 235 -10.01 9.98 35.52
CA ILE A 235 -10.14 8.61 36.05
C ILE A 235 -10.48 7.64 34.91
N ILE A 236 -11.41 8.01 34.01
CA ILE A 236 -11.76 7.19 32.85
C ILE A 236 -10.55 6.98 31.95
N ASN A 237 -9.74 8.02 31.68
CA ASN A 237 -8.53 7.88 30.87
C ASN A 237 -7.50 6.92 31.51
N VAL A 238 -7.33 6.97 32.84
CA VAL A 238 -6.48 6.01 33.56
C VAL A 238 -7.02 4.59 33.44
N VAL A 239 -8.31 4.39 33.69
CA VAL A 239 -8.95 3.06 33.58
C VAL A 239 -8.82 2.52 32.16
N GLN A 240 -9.02 3.37 31.15
CA GLN A 240 -8.86 3.02 29.75
C GLN A 240 -7.43 2.57 29.43
N LEU A 241 -6.43 3.32 29.88
CA LEU A 241 -5.02 3.00 29.69
C LEU A 241 -4.65 1.65 30.32
N VAL A 242 -5.03 1.44 31.59
CA VAL A 242 -4.71 0.21 32.34
C VAL A 242 -5.41 -0.99 31.72
N LYS A 243 -6.70 -0.88 31.40
CA LYS A 243 -7.46 -1.99 30.82
C LYS A 243 -6.99 -2.36 29.41
N ALA A 244 -6.68 -1.37 28.57
CA ALA A 244 -6.11 -1.62 27.25
C ALA A 244 -4.73 -2.27 27.33
N SER A 245 -3.88 -1.82 28.27
CA SER A 245 -2.56 -2.40 28.50
C SER A 245 -2.64 -3.85 28.97
N ASN A 246 -3.52 -4.15 29.93
CA ASN A 246 -3.74 -5.52 30.40
C ASN A 246 -4.27 -6.42 29.28
N TRP A 247 -5.16 -5.92 28.41
CA TRP A 247 -5.68 -6.71 27.30
C TRP A 247 -4.59 -7.07 26.28
N LEU A 248 -3.64 -6.17 26.01
CA LEU A 248 -2.46 -6.46 25.20
C LEU A 248 -1.55 -7.51 25.85
N VAL A 249 -1.34 -7.43 27.16
CA VAL A 249 -0.54 -8.42 27.91
C VAL A 249 -1.21 -9.78 27.90
N GLU A 250 -2.53 -9.86 28.10
CA GLU A 250 -3.28 -11.11 28.00
C GLU A 250 -3.16 -11.73 26.60
N GLY A 251 -3.22 -10.90 25.55
CA GLY A 251 -2.99 -11.32 24.17
C GLY A 251 -1.59 -11.85 23.91
N ASP A 252 -0.56 -11.14 24.37
CA ASP A 252 0.84 -11.55 24.25
C ASP A 252 1.11 -12.84 25.03
N MET A 253 0.58 -12.96 26.26
CA MET A 253 0.67 -14.19 27.06
C MET A 253 -0.05 -15.37 26.40
N ALA A 254 -1.22 -15.16 25.80
CA ALA A 254 -1.94 -16.18 25.04
C ALA A 254 -1.14 -16.62 23.81
N ASN A 255 -0.58 -15.68 23.05
CA ASN A 255 0.29 -15.98 21.90
C ASN A 255 1.55 -16.75 22.32
N ARG A 256 2.21 -16.34 23.41
CA ARG A 256 3.41 -17.04 23.93
C ARG A 256 3.09 -18.43 24.47
N ARG A 257 1.92 -18.63 25.10
CA ARG A 257 1.45 -19.95 25.53
C ARG A 257 1.13 -20.85 24.33
N ALA A 258 0.46 -20.32 23.30
CA ALA A 258 0.20 -21.05 22.06
C ALA A 258 1.51 -21.50 21.38
N LEU A 259 2.53 -20.64 21.36
CA LEU A 259 3.87 -20.96 20.86
C LEU A 259 4.62 -21.99 21.72
N ARG A 260 4.36 -22.05 23.03
CA ARG A 260 5.03 -22.99 23.96
C ARG A 260 4.39 -24.37 24.01
N ASP A 261 3.07 -24.44 23.87
CA ASP A 261 2.29 -25.67 24.06
C ASP A 261 2.10 -26.46 22.75
N GLY A 262 2.81 -26.09 21.67
CA GLY A 262 2.77 -26.83 20.40
C GLY A 262 1.43 -26.79 19.69
N CYS A 263 0.56 -25.84 20.03
CA CYS A 263 -0.62 -25.52 19.24
C CYS A 263 -0.13 -24.76 18.00
N PHE A 264 0.36 -25.50 17.00
CA PHE A 264 0.65 -24.95 15.68
C PHE A 264 -0.62 -24.27 15.19
N ILE A 265 -0.60 -22.93 15.08
CA ILE A 265 -1.61 -22.24 14.31
C ILE A 265 -1.39 -22.70 12.88
N MET A 266 -2.23 -23.64 12.44
CA MET A 266 -2.33 -24.06 11.04
C MET A 266 -2.44 -22.79 10.19
N SER A 267 -1.41 -22.53 9.38
CA SER A 267 -1.38 -21.31 8.57
C SER A 267 -2.42 -21.47 7.46
N SER A 268 -3.47 -20.65 7.50
CA SER A 268 -4.58 -20.73 6.55
C SER A 268 -4.42 -19.66 5.47
N TYR A 269 -4.43 -20.07 4.21
CA TYR A 269 -4.32 -19.20 3.03
C TYR A 269 -5.59 -19.29 2.20
N ASN A 270 -6.12 -18.14 1.80
CA ASN A 270 -7.27 -18.03 0.92
C ASN A 270 -6.79 -17.93 -0.53
N ILE A 271 -7.26 -18.84 -1.38
CA ILE A 271 -6.89 -18.87 -2.79
C ILE A 271 -8.16 -18.71 -3.62
N VAL A 272 -8.18 -17.70 -4.49
CA VAL A 272 -9.23 -17.61 -5.50
C VAL A 272 -8.82 -18.45 -6.70
N VAL A 273 -9.72 -19.32 -7.17
CA VAL A 273 -9.50 -20.18 -8.32
C VAL A 273 -10.35 -19.68 -9.48
N PHE A 274 -9.68 -19.35 -10.57
CA PHE A 274 -10.29 -19.08 -11.86
C PHE A 274 -9.96 -20.23 -12.80
N GLY A 275 -10.85 -21.22 -12.92
CA GLY A 275 -10.67 -22.31 -13.90
C GLY A 275 -10.57 -21.76 -15.33
N GLY A 276 -11.36 -20.72 -15.63
CA GLY A 276 -11.36 -20.03 -16.92
C GLY A 276 -12.00 -20.87 -18.03
N ASP A 277 -11.40 -20.85 -19.20
CA ASP A 277 -11.97 -21.34 -20.45
C ASP A 277 -11.29 -22.64 -20.94
N HIS A 278 -12.07 -23.48 -21.62
CA HIS A 278 -11.62 -24.69 -22.32
C HIS A 278 -10.77 -25.64 -21.46
N CYS A 279 -9.46 -25.74 -21.70
CA CYS A 279 -8.57 -26.64 -20.94
C CYS A 279 -8.23 -26.14 -19.53
N GLY A 280 -8.50 -24.86 -19.24
CA GLY A 280 -8.19 -24.24 -17.95
C GLY A 280 -8.72 -25.04 -16.74
N PRO A 281 -10.01 -25.40 -16.70
CA PRO A 281 -10.58 -26.24 -15.64
C PRO A 281 -9.84 -27.57 -15.43
N GLU A 282 -9.46 -28.28 -16.51
CA GLU A 282 -8.76 -29.57 -16.43
C GLU A 282 -7.40 -29.42 -15.74
N VAL A 283 -6.57 -28.45 -16.16
CA VAL A 283 -5.24 -28.26 -15.57
C VAL A 283 -5.29 -27.69 -14.15
N THR A 284 -6.28 -26.84 -13.85
CA THR A 284 -6.47 -26.32 -12.48
C THR A 284 -6.90 -27.41 -11.51
N ALA A 285 -7.68 -28.40 -11.95
CA ALA A 285 -8.05 -29.54 -11.11
C ALA A 285 -6.82 -30.33 -10.66
N GLU A 286 -5.88 -30.57 -11.58
CA GLU A 286 -4.61 -31.25 -11.27
C GLU A 286 -3.70 -30.41 -10.35
N ALA A 287 -3.63 -29.10 -10.57
CA ALA A 287 -2.93 -28.18 -9.67
C ALA A 287 -3.52 -28.19 -8.24
N ILE A 288 -4.85 -28.27 -8.12
CA ILE A 288 -5.54 -28.39 -6.82
C ILE A 288 -5.21 -29.71 -6.12
N LYS A 289 -5.06 -30.83 -6.84
CA LYS A 289 -4.61 -32.09 -6.22
C LYS A 289 -3.27 -31.91 -5.51
N VAL A 290 -2.32 -31.22 -6.14
CA VAL A 290 -1.00 -30.91 -5.56
C VAL A 290 -1.13 -30.04 -4.31
N LEU A 291 -1.98 -29.01 -4.32
CA LEU A 291 -2.30 -28.21 -3.13
C LEU A 291 -2.79 -29.09 -1.95
N ARG A 292 -3.69 -30.04 -2.24
CA ARG A 292 -4.24 -30.95 -1.22
C ARG A 292 -3.19 -31.92 -0.68
N VAL A 293 -2.22 -32.34 -1.48
CA VAL A 293 -1.08 -33.14 -0.98
C VAL A 293 -0.22 -32.34 -0.01
N VAL A 294 0.05 -31.06 -0.31
CA VAL A 294 0.79 -30.19 0.61
C VAL A 294 0.02 -30.00 1.92
N GLU A 295 -1.26 -29.65 1.86
CA GLU A 295 -2.15 -29.49 3.03
C GLU A 295 -2.23 -30.75 3.90
N LYS A 296 -2.21 -31.95 3.28
CA LYS A 296 -2.23 -33.22 4.03
C LYS A 296 -0.93 -33.49 4.80
N ASN A 297 0.21 -33.01 4.32
CA ASN A 297 1.53 -33.37 4.83
C ASN A 297 2.26 -32.21 5.56
N ARG A 298 1.62 -31.04 5.67
CA ARG A 298 2.16 -29.83 6.31
C ARG A 298 1.08 -29.15 7.14
N ASP A 299 1.49 -28.35 8.13
CA ASP A 299 0.58 -27.59 9.01
C ASP A 299 0.04 -26.32 8.33
N VAL A 300 -0.51 -26.47 7.13
CA VAL A 300 -1.09 -25.40 6.31
C VAL A 300 -2.49 -25.79 5.84
N ALA A 301 -3.37 -24.81 5.67
CA ALA A 301 -4.71 -25.03 5.12
C ALA A 301 -4.98 -24.09 3.95
N PHE A 302 -5.61 -24.60 2.90
CA PHE A 302 -5.95 -23.85 1.69
C PHE A 302 -7.47 -23.73 1.53
N ASN A 303 -7.98 -22.52 1.74
CA ASN A 303 -9.39 -22.17 1.52
C ASN A 303 -9.56 -21.74 0.06
N LEU A 304 -10.08 -22.63 -0.78
CA LEU A 304 -10.28 -22.38 -2.20
C LEU A 304 -11.65 -21.71 -2.43
N GLN A 305 -11.68 -20.67 -3.24
CA GLN A 305 -12.89 -19.94 -3.65
C GLN A 305 -12.96 -19.88 -5.16
N ASP A 306 -13.87 -20.65 -5.76
CA ASP A 306 -14.06 -20.68 -7.20
C ASP A 306 -14.84 -19.46 -7.68
N HIS A 307 -14.31 -18.77 -8.69
CA HIS A 307 -14.97 -17.67 -9.39
C HIS A 307 -14.84 -17.82 -10.91
N LEU A 308 -15.73 -17.16 -11.64
CA LEU A 308 -15.68 -17.12 -13.10
C LEU A 308 -14.82 -15.96 -13.60
N LEU A 309 -14.04 -16.24 -14.64
CA LEU A 309 -13.26 -15.26 -15.40
C LEU A 309 -13.29 -15.66 -16.88
N GLY A 310 -13.17 -14.67 -17.77
CA GLY A 310 -13.02 -14.92 -19.19
C GLY A 310 -14.34 -15.26 -19.88
N GLY A 311 -14.26 -16.14 -20.87
CA GLY A 311 -15.38 -16.59 -21.67
C GLY A 311 -16.50 -17.23 -20.85
N ALA A 312 -16.16 -18.05 -19.87
CA ALA A 312 -17.11 -18.66 -18.93
C ALA A 312 -17.88 -17.60 -18.13
N SER A 313 -17.22 -16.51 -17.73
CA SER A 313 -17.88 -15.37 -17.08
C SER A 313 -18.78 -14.60 -18.06
N ILE A 314 -18.33 -14.39 -19.30
CA ILE A 314 -19.13 -13.73 -20.35
C ILE A 314 -20.41 -14.52 -20.60
N ASP A 315 -20.31 -15.83 -20.75
CA ASP A 315 -21.45 -16.69 -21.03
C ASP A 315 -22.48 -16.68 -19.88
N ALA A 316 -22.01 -16.60 -18.63
CA ALA A 316 -22.87 -16.62 -17.45
C ALA A 316 -23.45 -15.24 -17.08
N THR A 317 -22.69 -14.16 -17.29
CA THR A 317 -22.98 -12.83 -16.69
C THR A 317 -22.96 -11.68 -17.69
N GLY A 318 -22.50 -11.91 -18.92
CA GLY A 318 -22.24 -10.87 -19.92
C GLY A 318 -20.96 -10.04 -19.67
N SER A 319 -20.22 -10.30 -18.59
CA SER A 319 -18.96 -9.62 -18.26
C SER A 319 -17.79 -10.62 -18.18
N PRO A 320 -16.58 -10.28 -18.69
CA PRO A 320 -15.41 -11.16 -18.57
C PRO A 320 -14.83 -11.21 -17.15
N LEU A 321 -15.18 -10.27 -16.28
CA LEU A 321 -14.80 -10.25 -14.87
C LEU A 321 -15.83 -9.43 -14.07
N THR A 322 -16.54 -10.08 -13.16
CA THR A 322 -17.46 -9.40 -12.24
C THR A 322 -16.71 -8.67 -11.13
N ASP A 323 -17.33 -7.64 -10.56
CA ASP A 323 -16.71 -6.91 -9.44
C ASP A 323 -16.65 -7.76 -8.17
N GLU A 324 -17.57 -8.71 -7.99
CA GLU A 324 -17.51 -9.72 -6.93
C GLU A 324 -16.23 -10.56 -7.02
N ALA A 325 -15.98 -11.15 -8.19
CA ALA A 325 -14.78 -11.95 -8.44
C ALA A 325 -13.49 -11.14 -8.29
N LEU A 326 -13.49 -9.89 -8.77
CA LEU A 326 -12.36 -8.99 -8.59
C LEU A 326 -12.09 -8.67 -7.12
N ASN A 327 -13.14 -8.41 -6.33
CA ASN A 327 -13.01 -8.13 -4.91
C ASN A 327 -12.54 -9.36 -4.13
N ALA A 328 -13.01 -10.56 -4.48
CA ALA A 328 -12.49 -11.80 -3.92
C ALA A 328 -10.99 -11.94 -4.20
N ALA A 329 -10.57 -11.75 -5.45
CA ALA A 329 -9.15 -11.84 -5.85
C ALA A 329 -8.27 -10.82 -5.13
N LYS A 330 -8.73 -9.58 -4.94
CA LYS A 330 -8.01 -8.54 -4.19
C LYS A 330 -7.81 -8.91 -2.70
N ASN A 331 -8.79 -9.58 -2.09
CA ASN A 331 -8.77 -9.94 -0.67
C ASN A 331 -8.08 -11.29 -0.39
N ALA A 332 -7.86 -12.11 -1.42
CA ALA A 332 -7.21 -13.41 -1.30
C ALA A 332 -5.72 -13.29 -0.93
N ASP A 333 -5.12 -14.43 -0.57
CA ASP A 333 -3.67 -14.58 -0.42
C ASP A 333 -2.97 -14.83 -1.75
N ALA A 334 -3.62 -15.55 -2.65
CA ALA A 334 -3.17 -15.77 -4.02
C ALA A 334 -4.35 -16.05 -4.95
N VAL A 335 -4.09 -15.96 -6.25
CA VAL A 335 -5.01 -16.36 -7.31
C VAL A 335 -4.38 -17.50 -8.12
N LEU A 336 -5.09 -18.63 -8.24
CA LEU A 336 -4.78 -19.68 -9.20
C LEU A 336 -5.64 -19.49 -10.45
N LEU A 337 -5.02 -19.41 -11.61
CA LEU A 337 -5.72 -19.21 -12.88
C LEU A 337 -5.34 -20.33 -13.86
N GLY A 338 -6.36 -20.89 -14.54
CA GLY A 338 -6.20 -21.90 -15.58
C GLY A 338 -5.80 -21.29 -16.91
N ALA A 339 -6.77 -21.06 -17.78
CA ALA A 339 -6.54 -20.43 -19.07
C ALA A 339 -7.74 -19.57 -19.47
N ILE A 340 -7.55 -18.55 -20.30
CA ILE A 340 -8.60 -17.62 -20.72
C ILE A 340 -8.57 -17.46 -22.23
N GLY A 341 -9.74 -17.25 -22.83
CA GLY A 341 -9.90 -16.97 -24.26
C GLY A 341 -10.39 -18.16 -25.06
N GLY A 342 -10.71 -17.92 -26.33
CA GLY A 342 -11.16 -18.96 -27.25
C GLY A 342 -11.88 -18.39 -28.48
N PRO A 343 -12.00 -19.18 -29.57
CA PRO A 343 -12.52 -18.69 -30.86
C PRO A 343 -13.97 -18.22 -30.78
N LYS A 344 -14.75 -18.68 -29.79
CA LYS A 344 -16.15 -18.31 -29.58
C LYS A 344 -16.35 -16.80 -29.39
N TRP A 345 -15.42 -16.11 -28.71
CA TRP A 345 -15.63 -14.72 -28.28
C TRP A 345 -15.00 -13.66 -29.22
N GLY A 346 -14.16 -14.08 -30.18
CA GLY A 346 -13.67 -13.23 -31.28
C GLY A 346 -12.98 -11.92 -30.85
N THR A 347 -12.98 -10.92 -31.75
CA THR A 347 -12.40 -9.58 -31.51
C THR A 347 -13.47 -8.52 -31.22
N GLY A 348 -14.62 -8.92 -30.70
CA GLY A 348 -15.75 -8.04 -30.44
C GLY A 348 -15.52 -7.02 -29.31
N ALA A 349 -16.59 -6.30 -28.94
CA ALA A 349 -16.53 -5.29 -27.88
C ALA A 349 -16.23 -5.90 -26.49
N VAL A 350 -16.76 -7.09 -26.21
CA VAL A 350 -16.56 -7.83 -24.96
C VAL A 350 -15.71 -9.06 -25.26
N ARG A 351 -14.56 -9.16 -24.60
CA ARG A 351 -13.55 -10.20 -24.85
C ARG A 351 -12.99 -10.78 -23.55
N PRO A 352 -12.69 -12.09 -23.50
CA PRO A 352 -12.09 -12.71 -22.31
C PRO A 352 -10.81 -12.00 -21.83
N GLU A 353 -9.98 -11.53 -22.76
CA GLU A 353 -8.69 -10.87 -22.48
C GLU A 353 -8.86 -9.55 -21.72
N GLN A 354 -10.00 -8.87 -21.86
CA GLN A 354 -10.29 -7.67 -21.07
C GLN A 354 -10.41 -8.00 -19.58
N GLY A 355 -10.92 -9.19 -19.23
CA GLY A 355 -11.05 -9.65 -17.86
C GLY A 355 -9.69 -9.80 -17.18
N ILE A 356 -8.74 -10.51 -17.81
CA ILE A 356 -7.39 -10.72 -17.25
C ILE A 356 -6.58 -9.43 -17.19
N LEU A 357 -6.70 -8.54 -18.18
CA LEU A 357 -6.06 -7.22 -18.13
C LEU A 357 -6.62 -6.34 -17.02
N LYS A 358 -7.96 -6.34 -16.83
CA LYS A 358 -8.61 -5.66 -15.70
C LYS A 358 -8.13 -6.24 -14.37
N LEU A 359 -8.11 -7.57 -14.22
CA LEU A 359 -7.66 -8.27 -13.02
C LEU A 359 -6.22 -7.86 -12.64
N ARG A 360 -5.27 -8.00 -13.58
CA ARG A 360 -3.85 -7.68 -13.36
C ARG A 360 -3.65 -6.22 -12.96
N LYS A 361 -4.32 -5.30 -13.66
CA LYS A 361 -4.22 -3.86 -13.38
C LYS A 361 -4.78 -3.51 -12.01
N GLU A 362 -5.96 -4.02 -11.70
CA GLU A 362 -6.69 -3.71 -10.47
C GLU A 362 -6.07 -4.36 -9.23
N MET A 363 -5.44 -5.53 -9.38
CA MET A 363 -4.62 -6.15 -8.33
C MET A 363 -3.23 -5.54 -8.20
N GLY A 364 -2.83 -4.66 -9.14
CA GLY A 364 -1.50 -4.07 -9.16
C GLY A 364 -0.37 -5.06 -9.39
N THR A 365 -0.64 -6.21 -10.04
CA THR A 365 0.36 -7.26 -10.29
C THR A 365 1.32 -6.85 -11.41
N PHE A 366 2.28 -5.98 -11.08
CA PHE A 366 3.16 -5.33 -12.04
C PHE A 366 4.33 -6.21 -12.50
N GLY A 367 4.73 -7.21 -11.73
CA GLY A 367 5.91 -8.03 -12.01
C GLY A 367 5.53 -9.42 -12.48
N ASN A 368 5.62 -9.68 -13.77
CA ASN A 368 5.41 -11.02 -14.33
C ASN A 368 6.73 -11.78 -14.40
N LEU A 369 6.75 -12.99 -13.83
CA LEU A 369 7.88 -13.92 -13.78
C LEU A 369 7.59 -15.09 -14.70
N ARG A 370 8.48 -15.35 -15.65
CA ARG A 370 8.42 -16.48 -16.57
C ARG A 370 9.78 -17.18 -16.59
N PRO A 371 9.95 -18.27 -15.80
CA PRO A 371 11.19 -19.04 -15.83
C PRO A 371 11.35 -19.76 -17.18
N CYS A 372 12.58 -19.84 -17.67
CA CYS A 372 12.98 -20.63 -18.81
C CYS A 372 14.09 -21.59 -18.37
N ASN A 373 13.70 -22.82 -18.11
CA ASN A 373 14.54 -23.93 -17.71
C ASN A 373 13.88 -25.26 -18.11
N PHE A 374 14.64 -26.34 -18.13
CA PHE A 374 14.10 -27.68 -18.38
C PHE A 374 13.53 -28.25 -17.08
N ALA A 375 12.22 -28.56 -17.08
CA ALA A 375 11.54 -29.17 -15.93
C ALA A 375 12.11 -30.56 -15.56
N ALA A 376 12.78 -31.22 -16.50
CA ALA A 376 13.51 -32.47 -16.28
C ALA A 376 14.71 -32.56 -17.25
N PRO A 377 15.85 -33.13 -16.83
CA PRO A 377 17.05 -33.25 -17.69
C PRO A 377 16.82 -33.93 -19.04
N SER A 378 15.92 -34.91 -19.10
CA SER A 378 15.58 -35.65 -20.32
C SER A 378 14.79 -34.83 -21.36
N LEU A 379 14.23 -33.68 -20.97
CA LEU A 379 13.49 -32.79 -21.90
C LEU A 379 14.39 -31.93 -22.78
N VAL A 380 15.71 -31.96 -22.58
CA VAL A 380 16.65 -31.22 -23.44
C VAL A 380 16.51 -31.63 -24.91
N GLU A 381 16.23 -32.90 -25.18
CA GLU A 381 16.04 -33.42 -26.53
C GLU A 381 14.69 -33.02 -27.16
N SER A 382 13.75 -32.49 -26.36
CA SER A 382 12.49 -31.93 -26.85
C SER A 382 12.65 -30.49 -27.36
N SER A 383 13.79 -29.85 -27.08
CA SER A 383 14.07 -28.49 -27.54
C SER A 383 14.16 -28.42 -29.06
N PRO A 384 13.64 -27.34 -29.70
CA PRO A 384 13.93 -27.08 -31.11
C PRO A 384 15.41 -26.68 -31.34
N LEU A 385 16.12 -26.29 -30.28
CA LEU A 385 17.55 -25.97 -30.34
C LEU A 385 18.38 -27.24 -30.12
N ARG A 386 19.58 -27.28 -30.71
CA ARG A 386 20.53 -28.37 -30.48
C ARG A 386 20.85 -28.48 -28.98
N ALA A 387 20.92 -29.71 -28.48
CA ALA A 387 21.14 -29.98 -27.06
C ALA A 387 22.39 -29.27 -26.48
N ASP A 388 23.49 -29.17 -27.22
CA ASP A 388 24.72 -28.47 -26.79
C ASP A 388 24.58 -26.94 -26.71
N VAL A 389 23.56 -26.36 -27.34
CA VAL A 389 23.22 -24.94 -27.31
C VAL A 389 22.34 -24.62 -26.09
N CYS A 390 21.29 -25.42 -25.87
CA CYS A 390 20.27 -25.13 -24.86
C CYS A 390 20.47 -25.83 -23.51
N ARG A 391 21.24 -26.92 -23.42
CA ARG A 391 21.45 -27.64 -22.15
C ARG A 391 22.03 -26.72 -21.07
N GLY A 392 21.30 -26.59 -19.97
CA GLY A 392 21.68 -25.71 -18.85
C GLY A 392 21.19 -24.26 -18.99
N VAL A 393 20.27 -23.98 -19.93
CA VAL A 393 19.48 -22.74 -19.90
C VAL A 393 18.71 -22.67 -18.58
N ASN A 394 18.89 -21.55 -17.89
CA ASN A 394 18.25 -21.24 -16.62
C ASN A 394 18.25 -19.72 -16.42
N PHE A 395 17.19 -19.07 -16.89
CA PHE A 395 16.93 -17.66 -16.61
C PHE A 395 15.46 -17.43 -16.29
N ASN A 396 15.17 -16.32 -15.63
CA ASN A 396 13.80 -15.88 -15.35
C ASN A 396 13.54 -14.51 -15.98
N ILE A 397 12.51 -14.43 -16.82
CA ILE A 397 12.10 -13.18 -17.44
C ILE A 397 11.13 -12.45 -16.51
N ILE A 398 11.51 -11.23 -16.13
CA ILE A 398 10.79 -10.28 -15.30
C ILE A 398 10.23 -9.19 -16.20
N ARG A 399 8.97 -9.37 -16.59
CA ARG A 399 8.24 -8.47 -17.48
C ARG A 399 7.42 -7.48 -16.65
N GLU A 400 7.53 -6.20 -16.96
CA GLU A 400 6.57 -5.20 -16.46
C GLU A 400 5.20 -5.47 -17.08
N LEU A 401 4.14 -5.60 -16.27
CA LEU A 401 2.86 -6.17 -16.71
C LEU A 401 1.70 -5.18 -16.76
N THR A 402 1.82 -4.00 -16.16
CA THR A 402 0.67 -3.09 -15.90
C THR A 402 0.80 -1.71 -16.54
N GLY A 403 1.89 -1.44 -17.26
CA GLY A 403 2.13 -0.20 -17.99
C GLY A 403 2.56 -0.47 -19.45
N GLY A 404 3.19 0.53 -20.06
CA GLY A 404 3.66 0.45 -21.44
C GLY A 404 2.52 0.48 -22.46
N ILE A 405 2.84 0.03 -23.68
CA ILE A 405 1.98 0.20 -24.87
C ILE A 405 0.58 -0.40 -24.73
N TYR A 406 0.42 -1.47 -23.95
CA TYR A 406 -0.87 -2.14 -23.76
C TYR A 406 -1.88 -1.32 -22.95
N PHE A 407 -1.38 -0.40 -22.12
CA PHE A 407 -2.20 0.46 -21.27
C PHE A 407 -2.14 1.93 -21.68
N GLY A 408 -1.37 2.26 -22.71
CA GLY A 408 -1.31 3.60 -23.28
C GLY A 408 -2.56 3.98 -24.06
N GLU A 409 -2.66 5.28 -24.36
CA GLU A 409 -3.73 5.80 -25.21
C GLU A 409 -3.66 5.16 -26.59
N ARG A 410 -4.84 4.75 -27.09
CA ARG A 410 -5.02 4.12 -28.38
C ARG A 410 -6.01 4.91 -29.24
N LYS A 411 -5.74 4.97 -30.53
CA LYS A 411 -6.68 5.48 -31.54
C LYS A 411 -6.85 4.40 -32.60
N GLU A 412 -8.06 3.84 -32.67
CA GLU A 412 -8.47 2.94 -33.74
C GLU A 412 -8.67 3.73 -35.04
N ASP A 413 -8.57 3.03 -36.17
CA ASP A 413 -8.91 3.61 -37.47
C ASP A 413 -10.42 3.90 -37.55
N ASP A 414 -10.76 5.17 -37.77
CA ASP A 414 -12.12 5.67 -37.96
C ASP A 414 -12.51 5.80 -39.45
N GLY A 415 -11.75 5.14 -40.33
CA GLY A 415 -11.84 5.27 -41.78
C GLY A 415 -10.83 6.25 -42.38
N SER A 416 -9.95 6.84 -41.55
CA SER A 416 -8.85 7.71 -41.97
C SER A 416 -7.63 6.95 -42.49
N GLY A 417 -7.55 5.64 -42.26
CA GLY A 417 -6.36 4.82 -42.54
C GLY A 417 -5.22 5.07 -41.54
N TYR A 418 -5.52 5.67 -40.39
CA TYR A 418 -4.56 5.99 -39.34
C TYR A 418 -4.96 5.37 -38.01
N ALA A 419 -4.03 4.65 -37.39
CA ALA A 419 -4.14 4.15 -36.03
C ALA A 419 -2.89 4.53 -35.22
N MET A 420 -3.01 4.55 -33.89
CA MET A 420 -1.92 4.94 -32.99
C MET A 420 -2.00 4.18 -31.67
N ASP A 421 -0.84 3.72 -31.19
CA ASP A 421 -0.63 3.21 -29.84
C ASP A 421 0.54 3.95 -29.19
N THR A 422 0.38 4.33 -27.93
CA THR A 422 1.41 5.07 -27.17
C THR A 422 2.07 4.14 -26.16
N GLU A 423 3.40 4.18 -26.02
CA GLU A 423 4.14 3.46 -24.97
C GLU A 423 4.54 4.42 -23.83
N PRO A 424 3.70 4.68 -22.81
CA PRO A 424 4.11 5.48 -21.66
C PRO A 424 4.79 4.62 -20.59
N TYR A 425 5.86 5.16 -19.99
CA TYR A 425 6.41 4.69 -18.71
C TYR A 425 6.80 5.87 -17.83
N SER A 426 6.42 5.79 -16.56
CA SER A 426 6.92 6.66 -15.51
C SER A 426 8.17 6.06 -14.85
N ARG A 427 8.96 6.91 -14.19
CA ARG A 427 10.10 6.48 -13.38
C ARG A 427 9.69 5.44 -12.32
N ALA A 428 8.59 5.66 -11.62
CA ALA A 428 8.13 4.79 -10.53
C ALA A 428 7.82 3.37 -11.01
N GLU A 429 7.24 3.22 -12.21
CA GLU A 429 6.95 1.92 -12.81
C GLU A 429 8.24 1.14 -13.15
N ILE A 430 9.28 1.84 -13.61
CA ILE A 430 10.58 1.25 -13.91
C ILE A 430 11.31 0.89 -12.60
N GLU A 431 11.24 1.74 -11.57
CA GLU A 431 11.89 1.49 -10.29
C GLU A 431 11.33 0.26 -9.57
N ARG A 432 10.00 0.05 -9.56
CA ARG A 432 9.41 -1.11 -8.88
C ARG A 432 9.80 -2.45 -9.54
N ILE A 433 9.85 -2.50 -10.87
CA ILE A 433 10.16 -3.73 -11.60
C ILE A 433 11.64 -4.10 -11.49
N ILE A 434 12.56 -3.12 -11.52
CA ILE A 434 13.99 -3.41 -11.33
C ILE A 434 14.31 -3.80 -9.88
N ARG A 435 13.63 -3.22 -8.89
CA ARG A 435 13.77 -3.65 -7.48
C ARG A 435 13.30 -5.09 -7.28
N LEU A 436 12.20 -5.49 -7.93
CA LEU A 436 11.76 -6.88 -7.95
C LEU A 436 12.82 -7.80 -8.59
N ALA A 437 13.31 -7.45 -9.77
CA ALA A 437 14.36 -8.23 -10.46
C ALA A 437 15.64 -8.37 -9.62
N ALA A 438 16.09 -7.28 -9.00
CA ALA A 438 17.26 -7.28 -8.12
C ALA A 438 17.05 -8.14 -6.87
N HIS A 439 15.88 -8.05 -6.25
CA HIS A 439 15.52 -8.89 -5.10
C HIS A 439 15.59 -10.37 -5.46
N LEU A 440 14.98 -10.77 -6.59
CA LEU A 440 15.03 -12.16 -7.07
C LEU A 440 16.46 -12.61 -7.35
N ALA A 441 17.30 -11.76 -7.95
CA ALA A 441 18.71 -12.08 -8.17
C ALA A 441 19.49 -12.34 -6.88
N LEU A 442 19.18 -11.61 -5.80
CA LEU A 442 19.80 -11.75 -4.48
C LEU A 442 19.32 -12.97 -3.68
N GLN A 443 18.27 -13.67 -4.12
CA GLN A 443 17.82 -14.90 -3.47
C GLN A 443 18.74 -16.10 -3.75
N HIS A 444 19.77 -15.92 -4.57
CA HIS A 444 20.74 -16.95 -4.94
C HIS A 444 22.11 -16.68 -4.32
N ASP A 445 22.86 -17.75 -4.06
CA ASP A 445 24.25 -17.70 -3.59
C ASP A 445 25.15 -18.52 -4.53
N PRO A 446 26.03 -17.88 -5.33
CA PRO A 446 26.20 -16.44 -5.46
C PRO A 446 25.00 -15.75 -6.15
N PRO A 447 24.82 -14.43 -5.98
CA PRO A 447 23.74 -13.68 -6.63
C PRO A 447 23.77 -13.81 -8.15
N LEU A 448 22.59 -13.91 -8.78
CA LEU A 448 22.47 -14.02 -10.23
C LEU A 448 22.77 -12.68 -10.92
N PRO A 449 23.34 -12.69 -12.15
CA PRO A 449 23.44 -11.49 -12.96
C PRO A 449 22.04 -11.03 -13.42
N VAL A 450 21.90 -9.72 -13.60
CA VAL A 450 20.68 -9.08 -14.13
C VAL A 450 20.96 -8.55 -15.54
N TRP A 451 20.06 -8.84 -16.47
CA TRP A 451 20.06 -8.36 -17.86
C TRP A 451 18.88 -7.41 -18.06
N SER A 452 19.14 -6.15 -18.38
CA SER A 452 18.10 -5.17 -18.72
C SER A 452 17.97 -5.07 -20.23
N LEU A 453 16.81 -5.47 -20.76
CA LEU A 453 16.52 -5.40 -22.20
C LEU A 453 15.76 -4.11 -22.54
N ASP A 454 16.19 -3.42 -23.60
CA ASP A 454 15.53 -2.21 -24.07
C ASP A 454 15.81 -1.92 -25.55
N LYS A 455 15.29 -0.80 -26.07
CA LYS A 455 15.62 -0.25 -27.39
C LYS A 455 16.13 1.20 -27.30
N ALA A 456 17.06 1.47 -26.38
CA ALA A 456 17.50 2.83 -26.03
C ALA A 456 18.21 3.58 -27.19
N ASN A 457 18.71 2.86 -28.19
CA ASN A 457 19.26 3.44 -29.41
C ASN A 457 18.19 4.12 -30.30
N VAL A 458 16.91 3.83 -30.09
CA VAL A 458 15.80 4.41 -30.87
C VAL A 458 14.79 5.12 -29.94
N LEU A 459 14.23 4.40 -28.97
CA LEU A 459 13.04 4.85 -28.24
C LEU A 459 13.38 5.76 -27.04
N ALA A 460 12.59 6.83 -26.87
CA ALA A 460 12.71 7.73 -25.72
C ALA A 460 12.37 7.02 -24.40
N THR A 461 11.34 6.17 -24.42
CA THR A 461 10.91 5.31 -23.30
C THR A 461 12.03 4.40 -22.84
N SER A 462 12.72 3.75 -23.79
CA SER A 462 13.86 2.89 -23.50
C SER A 462 15.10 3.66 -22.98
N ARG A 463 15.31 4.92 -23.40
CA ARG A 463 16.36 5.77 -22.79
C ARG A 463 16.05 6.10 -21.34
N LEU A 464 14.78 6.40 -21.02
CA LEU A 464 14.33 6.57 -19.64
C LEU A 464 14.50 5.27 -18.83
N TRP A 465 14.09 4.14 -19.39
CA TRP A 465 14.26 2.80 -18.80
C TRP A 465 15.71 2.55 -18.40
N ARG A 466 16.63 2.61 -19.38
CA ARG A 466 18.06 2.36 -19.16
C ARG A 466 18.66 3.29 -18.10
N LYS A 467 18.30 4.58 -18.14
CA LYS A 467 18.74 5.56 -17.15
C LYS A 467 18.30 5.17 -15.74
N VAL A 468 17.01 4.91 -15.55
CA VAL A 468 16.44 4.59 -14.22
C VAL A 468 16.99 3.27 -13.70
N VAL A 469 17.03 2.22 -14.53
CA VAL A 469 17.62 0.92 -14.15
C VAL A 469 19.08 1.09 -13.69
N THR A 470 19.89 1.83 -14.45
CA THR A 470 21.29 2.07 -14.10
C THR A 470 21.43 2.82 -12.78
N GLU A 471 20.63 3.87 -12.58
CA GLU A 471 20.65 4.67 -11.34
C GLU A 471 20.24 3.83 -10.12
N VAL A 472 19.18 3.03 -10.22
CA VAL A 472 18.70 2.19 -9.12
C VAL A 472 19.71 1.08 -8.80
N MET A 473 20.20 0.35 -9.80
CA MET A 473 21.16 -0.73 -9.58
C MET A 473 22.46 -0.22 -8.94
N ALA A 474 22.98 0.92 -9.41
CA ALA A 474 24.19 1.50 -8.84
C ALA A 474 24.01 1.99 -7.39
N LYS A 475 22.83 2.54 -7.07
CA LYS A 475 22.56 3.14 -5.75
C LYS A 475 22.12 2.12 -4.70
N GLU A 476 21.25 1.20 -5.09
CA GLU A 476 20.56 0.30 -4.16
C GLU A 476 21.13 -1.12 -4.18
N PHE A 477 21.75 -1.54 -5.30
CA PHE A 477 22.23 -2.92 -5.49
C PHE A 477 23.65 -2.99 -6.11
N PRO A 478 24.66 -2.27 -5.56
CA PRO A 478 26.00 -2.20 -6.15
C PRO A 478 26.74 -3.56 -6.21
N GLN A 479 26.28 -4.55 -5.45
CA GLN A 479 26.80 -5.91 -5.46
C GLN A 479 26.31 -6.77 -6.63
N LEU A 480 25.24 -6.37 -7.32
CA LEU A 480 24.69 -7.13 -8.45
C LEU A 480 25.36 -6.72 -9.75
N LYS A 481 25.73 -7.73 -10.56
CA LYS A 481 26.19 -7.50 -11.92
C LYS A 481 25.00 -7.19 -12.82
N ILE A 482 24.97 -5.99 -13.41
CA ILE A 482 23.95 -5.55 -14.38
C ILE A 482 24.57 -5.39 -15.77
N GLU A 483 23.92 -5.95 -16.78
CA GLU A 483 24.26 -5.73 -18.19
C GLU A 483 23.03 -5.21 -18.95
N HIS A 484 23.26 -4.28 -19.89
CA HIS A 484 22.21 -3.76 -20.77
C HIS A 484 22.34 -4.36 -22.15
N GLN A 485 21.24 -4.85 -22.70
CA GLN A 485 21.21 -5.54 -23.98
C GLN A 485 20.06 -4.99 -24.83
N LEU A 486 20.30 -4.77 -26.13
CA LEU A 486 19.22 -4.35 -27.02
C LEU A 486 18.30 -5.53 -27.32
N ILE A 487 16.98 -5.31 -27.32
CA ILE A 487 15.96 -6.36 -27.43
C ILE A 487 16.08 -7.20 -28.71
N ASP A 488 16.42 -6.58 -29.84
CA ASP A 488 16.64 -7.28 -31.12
C ASP A 488 17.88 -8.17 -31.08
N SER A 489 18.96 -7.70 -30.46
CA SER A 489 20.15 -8.53 -30.26
C SER A 489 19.94 -9.57 -29.16
N ALA A 490 19.06 -9.34 -28.18
CA ALA A 490 18.68 -10.35 -27.18
C ALA A 490 17.93 -11.52 -27.84
N ALA A 491 17.00 -11.25 -28.76
CA ALA A 491 16.34 -12.28 -29.56
C ALA A 491 17.36 -13.12 -30.35
N MET A 492 18.37 -12.49 -30.97
CA MET A 492 19.45 -13.24 -31.62
C MET A 492 20.25 -14.13 -30.65
N ILE A 493 20.53 -13.63 -29.44
CA ILE A 493 21.23 -14.41 -28.39
C ILE A 493 20.37 -15.59 -27.95
N MET A 494 19.05 -15.39 -27.79
CA MET A 494 18.09 -16.42 -27.38
C MET A 494 18.15 -17.67 -28.25
N VAL A 495 18.30 -17.49 -29.57
CA VAL A 495 18.44 -18.61 -30.51
C VAL A 495 19.87 -19.17 -30.55
N LYS A 496 20.88 -18.30 -30.56
CA LYS A 496 22.27 -18.70 -30.81
C LYS A 496 22.95 -19.34 -29.59
N ASN A 497 22.74 -18.77 -28.41
CA ASN A 497 23.33 -19.23 -27.15
C ASN A 497 22.53 -18.66 -25.95
N PRO A 498 21.32 -19.16 -25.69
CA PRO A 498 20.42 -18.63 -24.66
C PRO A 498 21.03 -18.64 -23.26
N ARG A 499 22.01 -19.53 -23.00
CA ARG A 499 22.75 -19.59 -21.73
C ARG A 499 23.49 -18.30 -21.38
N GLN A 500 23.76 -17.43 -22.34
CA GLN A 500 24.34 -16.12 -22.04
C GLN A 500 23.41 -15.26 -21.18
N LEU A 501 22.09 -15.45 -21.32
CA LEU A 501 21.07 -14.73 -20.56
C LEU A 501 20.76 -15.39 -19.21
N ASN A 502 21.45 -16.49 -18.85
CA ASN A 502 21.27 -17.16 -17.55
C ASN A 502 21.36 -16.14 -16.40
N GLY A 503 20.36 -16.15 -15.52
CA GLY A 503 20.16 -15.13 -14.50
C GLY A 503 18.76 -14.53 -14.53
N ILE A 504 18.66 -13.23 -14.24
CA ILE A 504 17.39 -12.49 -14.25
C ILE A 504 17.36 -11.57 -15.48
N VAL A 505 16.33 -11.65 -16.30
CA VAL A 505 16.16 -10.81 -17.50
C VAL A 505 14.97 -9.88 -17.27
N VAL A 506 15.18 -8.56 -17.21
CA VAL A 506 14.13 -7.57 -16.92
C VAL A 506 13.85 -6.66 -18.12
N THR A 507 12.58 -6.42 -18.42
CA THR A 507 12.19 -5.66 -19.62
C THR A 507 10.77 -5.06 -19.54
N SER A 508 10.45 -4.16 -20.46
CA SER A 508 9.11 -3.54 -20.60
C SER A 508 8.04 -4.54 -21.03
N ASN A 509 6.77 -4.12 -20.99
CA ASN A 509 5.62 -5.00 -21.21
C ASN A 509 5.61 -5.68 -22.60
N LEU A 510 5.67 -4.91 -23.68
CA LEU A 510 5.65 -5.45 -25.04
C LEU A 510 6.87 -6.34 -25.33
N PHE A 511 8.06 -5.87 -24.97
CA PHE A 511 9.29 -6.63 -25.18
C PHE A 511 9.32 -7.91 -24.34
N GLY A 512 8.83 -7.84 -23.10
CA GLY A 512 8.69 -8.97 -22.20
C GLY A 512 7.72 -10.01 -22.74
N ASP A 513 6.61 -9.58 -23.33
CA ASP A 513 5.64 -10.47 -23.99
C ASP A 513 6.35 -11.31 -25.05
N ILE A 514 6.97 -10.64 -26.03
CA ILE A 514 7.62 -11.28 -27.17
C ILE A 514 8.77 -12.18 -26.72
N ILE A 515 9.68 -11.67 -25.90
CA ILE A 515 10.91 -12.41 -25.53
C ILE A 515 10.62 -13.59 -24.60
N SER A 516 9.56 -13.50 -23.80
CA SER A 516 9.15 -14.61 -22.93
C SER A 516 8.46 -15.72 -23.71
N ASP A 517 7.67 -15.39 -24.74
CA ASP A 517 7.13 -16.37 -25.66
C ASP A 517 8.24 -17.01 -26.52
N GLU A 518 9.25 -16.23 -26.96
CA GLU A 518 10.44 -16.79 -27.63
C GLU A 518 11.23 -17.74 -26.72
N ALA A 519 11.43 -17.37 -25.44
CA ALA A 519 12.08 -18.24 -24.47
C ALA A 519 11.27 -19.51 -24.17
N SER A 520 9.94 -19.44 -24.29
CA SER A 520 9.04 -20.49 -23.87
C SER A 520 9.14 -21.79 -24.68
N VAL A 521 9.62 -21.69 -25.92
CA VAL A 521 9.79 -22.87 -26.77
C VAL A 521 11.11 -23.60 -26.51
N ILE A 522 12.06 -22.96 -25.79
CA ILE A 522 13.39 -23.56 -25.54
C ILE A 522 13.27 -24.87 -24.76
N PRO A 523 12.47 -24.99 -23.69
CA PRO A 523 12.29 -26.26 -22.97
C PRO A 523 11.53 -27.35 -23.76
N GLY A 524 11.00 -27.02 -24.94
CA GLY A 524 10.39 -27.97 -25.87
C GLY A 524 8.87 -28.08 -25.78
N SER A 525 8.21 -27.48 -24.79
CA SER A 525 6.74 -27.40 -24.73
C SER A 525 6.25 -26.21 -23.89
N LEU A 526 5.22 -25.53 -24.40
CA LEU A 526 4.46 -24.51 -23.65
C LEU A 526 3.76 -25.10 -22.43
N GLY A 527 3.42 -26.40 -22.46
CA GLY A 527 2.76 -27.13 -21.38
C GLY A 527 3.60 -27.30 -20.11
N LEU A 528 4.89 -26.91 -20.16
CA LEU A 528 5.84 -27.03 -19.06
C LEU A 528 6.05 -25.73 -18.27
N LEU A 529 5.51 -24.61 -18.74
CA LEU A 529 5.96 -23.30 -18.31
C LEU A 529 4.96 -22.59 -17.41
N PRO A 530 5.27 -22.43 -16.12
CA PRO A 530 4.44 -21.66 -15.21
C PRO A 530 4.69 -20.17 -15.38
N SER A 531 3.84 -19.36 -14.78
CA SER A 531 4.11 -17.94 -14.58
C SER A 531 3.50 -17.42 -13.28
N ALA A 532 4.09 -16.33 -12.77
CA ALA A 532 3.57 -15.61 -11.63
C ALA A 532 3.52 -14.11 -11.92
N SER A 533 2.42 -13.46 -11.57
CA SER A 533 2.26 -12.01 -11.65
C SER A 533 2.12 -11.45 -10.24
N LEU A 534 3.16 -10.76 -9.76
CA LEU A 534 3.29 -10.31 -8.37
C LEU A 534 2.89 -8.85 -8.20
N SER A 535 2.15 -8.56 -7.13
CA SER A 535 1.76 -7.20 -6.70
C SER A 535 2.81 -6.47 -5.86
N GLY A 536 3.88 -7.17 -5.47
CA GLY A 536 4.92 -6.64 -4.58
C GLY A 536 6.20 -7.47 -4.63
N ILE A 537 7.17 -7.07 -3.82
CA ILE A 537 8.45 -7.78 -3.71
C ILE A 537 8.30 -8.87 -2.63
N PRO A 538 8.58 -10.15 -2.93
CA PRO A 538 8.45 -11.25 -1.98
C PRO A 538 9.66 -11.29 -1.02
N ASP A 539 9.78 -10.28 -0.16
CA ASP A 539 10.88 -10.12 0.80
C ASP A 539 10.56 -10.63 2.22
N GLY A 540 9.36 -11.22 2.40
CA GLY A 540 8.88 -11.74 3.67
C GLY A 540 8.40 -10.67 4.66
N LYS A 541 8.43 -9.37 4.32
CA LYS A 541 7.96 -8.29 5.20
C LYS A 541 6.50 -7.94 4.99
N SER A 542 6.03 -8.06 3.76
CA SER A 542 4.64 -7.82 3.38
C SER A 542 4.09 -9.01 2.62
N LYS A 543 2.81 -9.29 2.83
CA LYS A 543 2.06 -10.25 2.03
C LYS A 543 2.10 -9.81 0.55
N VAL A 544 2.45 -10.73 -0.34
CA VAL A 544 2.44 -10.52 -1.79
C VAL A 544 1.29 -11.31 -2.37
N ASN A 545 0.22 -10.61 -2.75
CA ASN A 545 -0.83 -11.22 -3.55
C ASN A 545 -0.29 -11.42 -4.97
N GLY A 546 -0.51 -12.60 -5.56
CA GLY A 546 -0.03 -12.92 -6.90
C GLY A 546 -1.05 -13.73 -7.70
N ILE A 547 -0.99 -13.60 -9.01
CA ILE A 547 -1.74 -14.44 -9.96
C ILE A 547 -0.76 -15.49 -10.50
N TYR A 548 -1.12 -16.76 -10.38
CA TYR A 548 -0.29 -17.89 -10.78
C TYR A 548 -1.02 -18.68 -11.86
N GLU A 549 -0.41 -18.76 -13.04
CA GLU A 549 -1.07 -19.28 -14.24
C GLU A 549 -0.06 -19.97 -15.17
N PRO A 550 -0.45 -21.06 -15.85
CA PRO A 550 0.33 -21.58 -16.96
C PRO A 550 0.39 -20.54 -18.09
N ILE A 551 1.48 -20.50 -18.86
CA ILE A 551 1.58 -19.55 -19.98
C ILE A 551 0.78 -20.00 -21.21
N HIS A 552 0.43 -21.29 -21.31
CA HIS A 552 -0.26 -21.81 -22.49
C HIS A 552 -1.68 -21.24 -22.59
N GLY A 553 -2.17 -21.09 -23.82
CA GLY A 553 -3.54 -20.66 -24.06
C GLY A 553 -4.58 -21.72 -23.62
N SER A 554 -5.85 -21.43 -23.92
CA SER A 554 -6.98 -22.27 -23.53
C SER A 554 -7.13 -23.57 -24.33
N ALA A 555 -6.39 -23.73 -25.44
CA ALA A 555 -6.31 -24.94 -26.27
C ALA A 555 -7.68 -25.59 -26.57
N PRO A 556 -8.61 -24.84 -27.21
CA PRO A 556 -10.00 -25.26 -27.42
C PRO A 556 -10.15 -26.55 -28.24
N ASP A 557 -9.16 -26.88 -29.05
CA ASP A 557 -9.11 -28.05 -29.92
C ASP A 557 -8.88 -29.37 -29.15
N ILE A 558 -8.29 -29.32 -27.96
CA ILE A 558 -8.00 -30.49 -27.10
C ILE A 558 -8.78 -30.48 -25.77
N ALA A 559 -9.57 -29.45 -25.51
CA ALA A 559 -10.40 -29.36 -24.31
C ALA A 559 -11.39 -30.52 -24.18
N GLY A 560 -11.54 -31.03 -22.96
CA GLY A 560 -12.39 -32.15 -22.60
C GLY A 560 -11.88 -33.52 -23.04
N LYS A 561 -10.68 -33.60 -23.64
CA LYS A 561 -10.11 -34.87 -24.10
C LYS A 561 -9.19 -35.52 -23.07
N GLY A 562 -8.85 -34.85 -21.98
CA GLY A 562 -7.97 -35.39 -20.94
C GLY A 562 -6.53 -35.63 -21.42
N ILE A 563 -6.04 -34.83 -22.37
CA ILE A 563 -4.68 -34.95 -22.94
C ILE A 563 -3.86 -33.66 -22.79
N VAL A 564 -4.36 -32.69 -22.04
CA VAL A 564 -3.69 -31.42 -21.77
C VAL A 564 -2.57 -31.66 -20.77
N ASN A 565 -1.43 -31.00 -20.94
CA ASN A 565 -0.33 -31.10 -20.00
C ASN A 565 -0.61 -30.27 -18.72
N PRO A 566 -0.75 -30.87 -17.53
CA PRO A 566 -1.01 -30.11 -16.30
C PRO A 566 0.26 -29.53 -15.67
N VAL A 567 1.46 -29.84 -16.18
CA VAL A 567 2.74 -29.52 -15.54
C VAL A 567 2.91 -28.01 -15.31
N ALA A 568 2.59 -27.17 -16.29
CA ALA A 568 2.65 -25.71 -16.13
C ALA A 568 1.75 -25.19 -14.99
N ALA A 569 0.53 -25.71 -14.87
CA ALA A 569 -0.38 -25.31 -13.78
C ALA A 569 0.12 -25.80 -12.41
N ILE A 570 0.68 -27.02 -12.35
CA ILE A 570 1.30 -27.56 -11.14
C ILE A 570 2.53 -26.74 -10.72
N LEU A 571 3.42 -26.41 -11.65
CA LEU A 571 4.59 -25.58 -11.36
C LEU A 571 4.19 -24.14 -11.00
N SER A 572 3.02 -23.66 -11.44
CA SER A 572 2.48 -22.38 -11.00
C SER A 572 2.09 -22.42 -9.51
N VAL A 573 1.65 -23.58 -9.00
CA VAL A 573 1.49 -23.79 -7.54
C VAL A 573 2.83 -23.75 -6.82
N ALA A 574 3.92 -24.30 -7.39
CA ALA A 574 5.25 -24.17 -6.79
C ALA A 574 5.67 -22.70 -6.66
N MET A 575 5.44 -21.89 -7.71
CA MET A 575 5.67 -20.45 -7.65
C MET A 575 4.79 -19.75 -6.60
N MET A 576 3.53 -20.19 -6.43
CA MET A 576 2.63 -19.67 -5.40
C MET A 576 3.14 -19.92 -3.98
N MET A 577 3.57 -21.15 -3.71
CA MET A 577 4.19 -21.54 -2.43
C MET A 577 5.38 -20.62 -2.14
N GLN A 578 6.25 -20.42 -3.14
CA GLN A 578 7.45 -19.61 -2.99
C GLN A 578 7.17 -18.12 -2.78
N TYR A 579 6.39 -17.50 -3.65
CA TYR A 579 6.32 -16.03 -3.72
C TYR A 579 5.20 -15.41 -2.86
N SER A 580 4.06 -16.09 -2.71
CA SER A 580 2.94 -15.58 -1.89
C SER A 580 2.97 -16.10 -0.46
N PHE A 581 3.41 -17.35 -0.25
CA PHE A 581 3.33 -18.01 1.07
C PHE A 581 4.67 -18.17 1.79
N GLY A 582 5.80 -18.01 1.09
CA GLY A 582 7.14 -18.21 1.66
C GLY A 582 7.47 -19.68 1.97
N LEU A 583 6.73 -20.62 1.39
CA LEU A 583 6.85 -22.07 1.54
C LEU A 583 7.87 -22.64 0.54
N PHE A 584 9.13 -22.24 0.69
CA PHE A 584 10.20 -22.59 -0.26
C PHE A 584 10.53 -24.08 -0.31
N ALA A 585 10.34 -24.81 0.81
CA ALA A 585 10.62 -26.25 0.85
C ALA A 585 9.57 -27.04 0.05
N GLU A 586 8.31 -26.65 0.19
CA GLU A 586 7.15 -27.19 -0.52
C GLU A 586 7.25 -26.90 -2.02
N ALA A 587 7.62 -25.67 -2.39
CA ALA A 587 7.87 -25.30 -3.78
C ALA A 587 8.91 -26.22 -4.45
N ARG A 588 10.07 -26.41 -3.81
CA ARG A 588 11.12 -27.31 -4.32
C ARG A 588 10.68 -28.77 -4.40
N ALA A 589 9.87 -29.22 -3.43
CA ALA A 589 9.35 -30.59 -3.45
C ALA A 589 8.39 -30.80 -4.64
N ILE A 590 7.56 -29.81 -4.98
CA ILE A 590 6.69 -29.86 -6.17
C ILE A 590 7.53 -29.92 -7.45
N GLU A 591 8.53 -29.04 -7.59
CA GLU A 591 9.44 -29.03 -8.75
C GLU A 591 10.16 -30.38 -8.90
N GLN A 592 10.66 -30.94 -7.79
CA GLN A 592 11.33 -32.22 -7.78
C GLN A 592 10.39 -33.38 -8.13
N ALA A 593 9.13 -33.36 -7.64
CA ALA A 593 8.13 -34.36 -7.98
C ALA A 593 7.82 -34.35 -9.48
N VAL A 594 7.65 -33.17 -10.08
CA VAL A 594 7.48 -33.01 -11.54
C VAL A 594 8.68 -33.59 -12.29
N SER A 595 9.91 -33.23 -11.89
CA SER A 595 11.12 -33.76 -12.52
C SER A 595 11.17 -35.30 -12.44
N ASN A 596 10.93 -35.88 -11.26
CA ASN A 596 10.98 -37.33 -11.05
C ASN A 596 9.95 -38.07 -11.91
N VAL A 597 8.72 -37.55 -12.01
CA VAL A 597 7.66 -38.15 -12.81
C VAL A 597 8.01 -38.14 -14.30
N ILE A 598 8.54 -37.03 -14.81
CA ILE A 598 8.96 -36.94 -16.22
C ILE A 598 10.15 -37.86 -16.51
N GLU A 599 11.12 -37.96 -15.60
CA GLU A 599 12.25 -38.91 -15.70
C GLU A 599 11.81 -40.37 -15.62
N SER A 600 10.72 -40.67 -14.90
CA SER A 600 10.13 -42.01 -14.87
C SER A 600 9.40 -42.40 -16.16
N GLY A 601 9.27 -41.47 -17.12
CA GLY A 601 8.64 -41.67 -18.42
C GLY A 601 7.15 -41.32 -18.48
N VAL A 602 6.55 -40.86 -17.38
CA VAL A 602 5.15 -40.41 -17.34
C VAL A 602 5.06 -39.00 -17.93
N ARG A 603 4.51 -38.92 -19.15
CA ARG A 603 4.54 -37.72 -20.00
C ARG A 603 3.26 -37.61 -20.82
N THR A 604 2.74 -36.40 -20.97
CA THR A 604 1.68 -36.08 -21.93
C THR A 604 2.20 -36.06 -23.38
N GLY A 605 1.28 -36.03 -24.35
CA GLY A 605 1.61 -36.14 -25.77
C GLY A 605 2.53 -35.03 -26.30
N ASP A 606 2.38 -33.80 -25.81
CA ASP A 606 3.16 -32.63 -26.20
C ASP A 606 4.66 -32.74 -25.86
N ILE A 607 5.01 -33.58 -24.89
CA ILE A 607 6.40 -33.86 -24.48
C ILE A 607 6.82 -35.30 -24.78
N GLY A 608 6.17 -35.93 -25.77
CA GLY A 608 6.57 -37.21 -26.34
C GLY A 608 6.07 -38.46 -25.60
N GLY A 609 5.08 -38.32 -24.71
CA GLY A 609 4.47 -39.43 -23.99
C GLY A 609 3.07 -39.79 -24.48
N LYS A 610 2.35 -40.56 -23.66
CA LYS A 610 0.97 -41.02 -23.91
C LYS A 610 0.05 -40.91 -22.69
N ALA A 611 0.58 -40.39 -21.57
CA ALA A 611 -0.21 -40.22 -20.36
C ALA A 611 -1.26 -39.13 -20.58
N THR A 612 -2.40 -39.33 -19.95
CA THR A 612 -3.50 -38.36 -19.85
C THR A 612 -3.17 -37.26 -18.85
N THR A 613 -3.95 -36.17 -18.88
CA THR A 613 -3.87 -35.08 -17.89
C THR A 613 -3.89 -35.63 -16.47
N ALA A 614 -4.85 -36.51 -16.17
CA ALA A 614 -5.05 -37.08 -14.85
C ALA A 614 -3.92 -38.03 -14.43
N GLU A 615 -3.42 -38.89 -15.34
CA GLU A 615 -2.30 -39.79 -15.03
C GLU A 615 -1.03 -39.03 -14.65
N VAL A 616 -0.74 -37.91 -15.32
CA VAL A 616 0.40 -37.05 -14.96
C VAL A 616 0.16 -36.39 -13.60
N GLY A 617 -1.01 -35.78 -13.37
CA GLY A 617 -1.30 -35.12 -12.10
C GLY A 617 -1.34 -36.07 -10.90
N ASP A 618 -1.90 -37.28 -11.07
CA ASP A 618 -1.92 -38.33 -10.04
C ASP A 618 -0.49 -38.83 -9.73
N ALA A 619 0.34 -39.01 -10.76
CA ALA A 619 1.74 -39.41 -10.59
C ALA A 619 2.54 -38.34 -9.82
N VAL A 620 2.35 -37.05 -10.15
CA VAL A 620 3.02 -35.94 -9.44
C VAL A 620 2.53 -35.84 -8.00
N ALA A 621 1.23 -35.95 -7.75
CA ALA A 621 0.68 -35.94 -6.40
C ALA A 621 1.24 -37.09 -5.54
N ALA A 622 1.31 -38.30 -6.10
CA ALA A 622 1.85 -39.47 -5.41
C ALA A 622 3.35 -39.34 -5.12
N GLU A 623 4.13 -38.79 -6.05
CA GLU A 623 5.57 -38.56 -5.85
C GLU A 623 5.82 -37.45 -4.83
N LEU A 624 5.06 -36.36 -4.89
CA LEU A 624 5.13 -35.28 -3.91
C LEU A 624 4.83 -35.77 -2.48
N GLU A 625 3.81 -36.64 -2.32
CA GLU A 625 3.49 -37.21 -1.01
C GLU A 625 4.67 -38.00 -0.42
N LYS A 626 5.51 -38.65 -1.25
CA LYS A 626 6.72 -39.32 -0.76
C LYS A 626 7.81 -38.33 -0.36
N LEU A 627 7.94 -37.21 -1.07
CA LEU A 627 8.96 -36.19 -0.80
C LEU A 627 8.66 -35.32 0.44
N LEU A 628 7.37 -35.22 0.82
CA LEU A 628 6.95 -34.43 1.98
C LEU A 628 6.90 -35.21 3.30
N LYS A 629 6.89 -36.55 3.23
CA LYS A 629 7.05 -37.46 4.38
C LYS A 629 8.49 -37.49 4.84
#